data_AF-A0AAV4RIR9-F1
#
_entry.id   AF-A0AAV4RIR9-F1
#
_cell.length_a   1.000
_cell.length_b   1.000
_cell.length_c   1.000
_cell.angle_alpha   90.00
_cell.angle_beta   90.00
_cell.angle_gamma   90.00
#
_symmetry.space_group_name_H-M   'P 1'
#
loop_
_entity.id
_entity.type
_entity.pdbx_description
1 polymer ?
#
loop_
_entity_poly.entity_id
_entity_poly.type
_entity_poly.pdbx_seq_one_letter_code
_entity_poly.pdbx_strand_id
1 'polypeptide(L)'
;MASQDKLTRIAIVSSDKCKPKRCKQECKKSCPVVRMGKLCIEVTPNDKIATISEDLCIGCGICVKKCPFDAITIINLPSNLQKDTTHRYSQNSFKLHRLPTPRPGEVLGLVGTNGIGKSTALKILAGKLKPNLGRYLDPPDWTEILAHFRGF
;
A
#
# COMPACT_ATOMS: atom_id res chain seq x y z
N MET A 1 16.99 3.60 23.33
CA MET A 1 15.52 3.60 23.46
C MET A 1 14.97 2.68 22.38
N ALA A 2 14.45 1.51 22.76
CA ALA A 2 13.99 0.50 21.82
C ALA A 2 12.92 1.11 20.90
N SER A 3 13.22 1.20 19.61
CA SER A 3 12.24 1.52 18.58
C SER A 3 11.13 0.49 18.69
N GLN A 4 9.96 0.90 19.19
CA GLN A 4 8.79 0.03 19.17
C GLN A 4 8.57 -0.37 17.71
N ASP A 5 8.81 -1.64 17.40
CA ASP A 5 8.51 -2.25 16.11
C ASP A 5 6.99 -2.22 15.92
N LYS A 6 6.47 -1.08 15.48
CA LYS A 6 5.07 -0.92 15.12
C LYS A 6 4.87 -1.77 13.87
N LEU A 7 4.35 -2.98 14.06
CA LEU A 7 3.91 -3.87 12.99
C LEU A 7 3.09 -3.05 12.01
N THR A 8 3.64 -2.86 10.81
CA THR A 8 2.99 -2.05 9.79
C THR A 8 1.99 -2.94 9.09
N ARG A 9 0.76 -2.45 8.95
CA ARG A 9 -0.30 -3.18 8.27
C ARG A 9 -0.68 -2.41 7.02
N ILE A 10 -0.68 -3.10 5.88
CA ILE A 10 -1.20 -2.53 4.64
C ILE A 10 -2.56 -3.16 4.38
N ALA A 11 -3.57 -2.31 4.33
CA ALA A 11 -4.84 -2.66 3.74
C ALA A 11 -4.78 -2.31 2.25
N ILE A 12 -4.97 -3.30 1.39
CA ILE A 12 -5.11 -3.13 -0.06
C ILE A 12 -6.58 -3.32 -0.42
N VAL A 13 -7.14 -2.40 -1.21
CA VAL A 13 -8.50 -2.52 -1.74
C VAL A 13 -8.42 -2.50 -3.27
N SER A 14 -8.96 -3.54 -3.91
CA SER A 14 -9.02 -3.64 -5.37
C SER A 14 -10.15 -2.77 -5.92
N SER A 15 -9.81 -1.80 -6.77
CA SER A 15 -10.78 -0.95 -7.48
C SER A 15 -11.71 -1.74 -8.41
N ASP A 16 -11.21 -2.82 -8.97
CA ASP A 16 -11.95 -3.60 -9.97
C ASP A 16 -13.02 -4.46 -9.29
N LYS A 17 -12.71 -5.02 -8.12
CA LYS A 17 -13.59 -5.88 -7.34
C LYS A 17 -14.49 -5.12 -6.36
N CYS A 18 -14.02 -4.02 -5.79
CA CYS A 18 -14.79 -3.27 -4.80
C CYS A 18 -16.00 -2.60 -5.47
N LYS A 19 -17.22 -2.98 -5.07
CA LYS A 19 -18.47 -2.36 -5.54
C LYS A 19 -19.32 -1.91 -4.34
N PRO A 20 -19.04 -0.75 -3.73
CA PRO A 20 -19.74 -0.26 -2.55
C PRO A 20 -21.26 -0.27 -2.70
N LYS A 21 -21.79 0.18 -3.85
CA LYS A 21 -23.23 0.18 -4.16
C LYS A 21 -23.89 -1.21 -4.07
N ARG A 22 -23.14 -2.30 -4.28
CA ARG A 22 -23.67 -3.68 -4.35
C ARG A 22 -23.31 -4.56 -3.15
N CYS A 23 -22.40 -4.14 -2.27
CA CYS A 23 -21.95 -4.95 -1.12
C CYS A 23 -22.58 -4.55 0.22
N LYS A 24 -23.52 -3.59 0.26
CA LYS A 24 -24.11 -3.05 1.50
C LYS A 24 -23.08 -2.55 2.54
N GLN A 25 -21.86 -2.25 2.10
CA GLN A 25 -20.74 -1.78 2.93
C GLN A 25 -20.42 -2.70 4.13
N GLU A 26 -20.50 -4.03 3.94
CA GLU A 26 -20.25 -5.01 5.01
C GLU A 26 -18.87 -4.88 5.67
N CYS A 27 -17.86 -4.43 4.94
CA CYS A 27 -16.53 -4.17 5.49
C CYS A 27 -16.57 -3.13 6.63
N LYS A 28 -17.32 -2.03 6.46
CA LYS A 28 -17.49 -0.98 7.48
C LYS A 28 -18.33 -1.48 8.65
N LYS A 29 -19.45 -2.15 8.37
CA LYS A 29 -20.38 -2.66 9.40
C LYS A 29 -19.75 -3.73 10.30
N SER A 30 -18.95 -4.61 9.72
CA SER A 30 -18.32 -5.72 10.43
C SER A 30 -17.02 -5.35 11.13
N CYS A 31 -16.47 -4.16 10.88
CA CYS A 31 -15.19 -3.75 11.45
C CYS A 31 -15.33 -3.43 12.95
N PRO A 32 -14.60 -4.13 13.85
CA PRO A 32 -14.70 -3.89 15.29
C PRO A 32 -14.25 -2.46 15.66
N VAL A 33 -13.23 -1.93 14.99
CA VAL A 33 -12.71 -0.59 15.25
C VAL A 33 -13.73 0.49 14.88
N VAL A 34 -14.51 0.28 13.81
CA VAL A 34 -15.63 1.16 13.45
C VAL A 34 -16.77 1.05 14.46
N ARG A 35 -17.10 -0.16 14.93
CA ARG A 35 -18.10 -0.38 15.97
C ARG A 35 -17.73 0.28 17.30
N MET A 36 -16.44 0.47 17.56
CA MET A 36 -15.92 1.25 18.70
C MET A 36 -15.94 2.77 18.47
N GLY A 37 -16.51 3.25 17.36
CA GLY A 37 -16.67 4.68 17.06
C GLY A 37 -15.49 5.35 16.35
N LYS A 38 -14.47 4.61 15.90
CA LYS A 38 -13.31 5.17 15.18
C LYS A 38 -13.47 5.04 13.66
N LEU A 39 -12.93 6.00 12.91
CA LEU A 39 -12.99 6.02 11.44
C LEU A 39 -11.95 5.09 10.79
N CYS A 40 -12.01 3.79 11.10
CA CYS A 40 -11.07 2.82 10.53
C CYS A 40 -11.38 2.46 9.07
N ILE A 41 -12.66 2.38 8.70
CA ILE A 41 -13.11 2.11 7.34
C ILE A 41 -14.15 3.14 6.94
N GLU A 42 -13.87 3.85 5.85
CA GLU A 42 -14.71 4.88 5.29
C GLU A 42 -15.21 4.42 3.92
N VAL A 43 -16.52 4.33 3.79
CA VAL A 43 -17.21 3.94 2.55
C VAL A 43 -18.68 4.30 2.64
N THR A 44 -19.21 4.80 1.53
CA THR A 44 -20.61 5.11 1.27
C THR A 44 -21.07 4.36 0.01
N PRO A 45 -22.39 4.25 -0.25
CA PRO A 45 -22.90 3.61 -1.48
C PRO A 45 -22.48 4.32 -2.77
N ASN A 46 -22.13 5.60 -2.70
CA ASN A 46 -21.75 6.43 -3.86
C ASN A 46 -20.24 6.39 -4.13
N ASP A 47 -19.44 5.91 -3.19
CA ASP A 47 -18.00 5.82 -3.38
C ASP A 47 -17.64 4.77 -4.42
N LYS A 48 -16.56 5.04 -5.17
CA LYS A 48 -16.00 4.10 -6.12
C LYS A 48 -15.30 2.93 -5.41
N ILE A 49 -14.68 3.19 -4.26
CA ILE A 49 -13.87 2.23 -3.51
C ILE A 49 -13.98 2.52 -2.00
N ALA A 50 -13.80 1.50 -1.17
CA ALA A 50 -13.68 1.68 0.28
C ALA A 50 -12.25 2.08 0.67
N THR A 51 -12.14 2.98 1.65
CA THR A 51 -10.86 3.44 2.21
C THR A 51 -10.67 2.85 3.60
N ILE A 52 -9.45 2.37 3.90
CA ILE A 52 -9.10 1.76 5.19
C ILE A 52 -7.88 2.47 5.77
N SER A 53 -8.03 2.99 7.00
CA SER A 53 -6.93 3.61 7.74
C SER A 53 -5.90 2.56 8.17
N GLU A 54 -4.65 2.71 7.74
CA GLU A 54 -3.54 1.83 8.13
C GLU A 54 -3.13 2.02 9.60
N ASP A 55 -3.38 3.20 10.17
CA ASP A 55 -3.05 3.51 11.56
C ASP A 55 -4.08 2.96 12.56
N LEU A 56 -5.36 3.01 12.19
CA LEU A 56 -6.45 2.54 13.05
C LEU A 56 -6.74 1.04 12.89
N CYS A 57 -6.35 0.44 11.75
CA CYS A 57 -6.59 -0.97 11.50
C CYS A 57 -5.75 -1.87 12.40
N ILE A 58 -6.42 -2.70 13.20
CA ILE A 58 -5.78 -3.69 14.08
C ILE A 58 -5.39 -4.99 13.35
N GLY A 59 -5.76 -5.15 12.07
CA GLY A 59 -5.41 -6.33 11.27
C GLY A 59 -6.24 -7.59 11.56
N CYS A 60 -7.42 -7.47 12.17
CA CYS A 60 -8.27 -8.62 12.52
C CYS A 60 -8.77 -9.46 11.33
N GLY A 61 -8.70 -8.94 10.10
CA GLY A 61 -9.11 -9.66 8.89
C GLY A 61 -10.63 -9.87 8.71
N ILE A 62 -11.47 -9.34 9.60
CA ILE A 62 -12.94 -9.52 9.52
C ILE A 62 -13.49 -8.91 8.23
N CYS A 63 -13.01 -7.73 7.84
CA CYS A 63 -13.44 -7.07 6.59
C CYS A 63 -13.07 -7.87 5.34
N VAL A 64 -11.98 -8.64 5.36
CA VAL A 64 -11.59 -9.54 4.27
C VAL A 64 -12.62 -10.66 4.14
N LYS A 65 -12.89 -11.37 5.24
CA LYS A 65 -13.83 -12.50 5.26
C LYS A 65 -15.28 -12.11 4.96
N LYS A 66 -15.67 -10.89 5.30
CA LYS A 66 -17.05 -10.39 5.09
C LYS A 66 -17.24 -9.67 3.77
N CYS A 67 -16.19 -9.44 2.99
CA CYS A 67 -16.33 -8.80 1.69
C CYS A 67 -16.93 -9.80 0.69
N PRO A 68 -18.13 -9.55 0.12
CA PRO A 68 -18.75 -10.48 -0.83
C PRO A 68 -18.04 -10.53 -2.20
N PHE A 69 -17.03 -9.67 -2.43
CA PHE A 69 -16.30 -9.56 -3.69
C PHE A 69 -14.81 -9.86 -3.55
N ASP A 70 -14.35 -10.29 -2.36
CA ASP A 70 -12.93 -10.52 -2.06
C ASP A 70 -12.03 -9.36 -2.51
N ALA A 71 -12.52 -8.13 -2.29
CA ALA A 71 -11.88 -6.92 -2.76
C ALA A 71 -10.83 -6.36 -1.79
N ILE A 72 -10.77 -6.87 -0.56
CA ILE A 72 -9.92 -6.36 0.51
C ILE A 72 -8.86 -7.39 0.85
N THR A 73 -7.61 -6.97 0.95
CA THR A 73 -6.50 -7.79 1.44
C THR A 73 -5.79 -7.04 2.56
N ILE A 74 -5.53 -7.71 3.69
CA ILE A 74 -4.74 -7.15 4.78
C ILE A 74 -3.42 -7.91 4.83
N ILE A 75 -2.32 -7.17 4.75
CA ILE A 75 -0.96 -7.71 4.83
C ILE A 75 -0.30 -7.12 6.06
N ASN A 76 0.18 -7.99 6.95
CA ASN A 76 1.04 -7.58 8.05
C ASN A 76 2.48 -7.57 7.52
N LEU A 77 3.06 -6.39 7.38
CA LEU A 77 4.45 -6.22 7.02
C LEU A 77 5.32 -6.22 8.28
N PRO A 78 6.56 -6.73 8.19
CA PRO A 78 7.55 -6.47 9.21
C PRO A 78 7.79 -4.95 9.29
N SER A 79 7.96 -4.46 10.52
CA SER A 79 8.08 -3.05 10.90
C SER A 79 9.14 -2.27 10.10
N ASN A 80 10.15 -2.95 9.56
CA ASN A 80 11.28 -2.33 8.86
C ASN A 80 11.00 -1.91 7.39
N LEU A 81 9.86 -2.28 6.78
CA LEU A 81 9.63 -1.99 5.36
C LEU A 81 9.08 -0.58 5.03
N GLN A 82 8.50 0.15 6.00
CA GLN A 82 7.93 1.48 5.73
C GLN A 82 9.00 2.50 5.31
N LYS A 83 10.17 2.45 5.95
CA LYS A 83 11.30 3.35 5.64
C LYS A 83 11.77 3.22 4.20
N ASP A 84 11.58 2.04 3.60
CA ASP A 84 12.06 1.74 2.26
C ASP A 84 10.98 1.93 1.17
N THR A 85 9.87 2.61 1.49
CA THR A 85 8.80 2.84 0.53
C THR A 85 9.30 3.74 -0.59
N THR A 86 9.41 3.18 -1.80
CA THR A 86 9.88 3.90 -2.99
C THR A 86 8.73 4.62 -3.70
N HIS A 87 7.60 3.93 -3.86
CA HIS A 87 6.48 4.47 -4.62
C HIS A 87 5.14 3.89 -4.15
N ARG A 88 4.09 4.71 -4.20
CA ARG A 88 2.70 4.32 -3.96
C ARG A 88 1.77 5.03 -4.93
N TYR A 89 0.80 4.32 -5.52
CA TYR A 89 -0.13 4.93 -6.46
C TYR A 89 -1.26 5.72 -5.78
N SER A 90 -1.75 5.25 -4.63
CA SER A 90 -2.88 5.84 -3.90
C SER A 90 -3.01 5.25 -2.49
N GLN A 91 -3.95 5.77 -1.70
CA GLN A 91 -4.37 5.13 -0.45
C GLN A 91 -4.88 3.71 -0.73
N ASN A 92 -4.47 2.76 0.12
CA ASN A 92 -4.84 1.34 0.02
C ASN A 92 -4.55 0.68 -1.34
N SER A 93 -3.58 1.20 -2.11
CA SER A 93 -3.06 0.51 -3.29
C SER A 93 -1.64 0.00 -3.06
N PHE A 94 -1.13 -0.67 -4.11
CA PHE A 94 0.21 -1.23 -4.19
C PHE A 94 1.28 -0.23 -3.73
N LYS A 95 2.17 -0.69 -2.83
CA LYS A 95 3.39 0.01 -2.43
C LYS A 95 4.59 -0.77 -2.97
N LEU A 96 5.47 -0.08 -3.69
CA LEU A 96 6.78 -0.61 -4.05
C LEU A 96 7.77 -0.27 -2.94
N HIS A 97 8.50 -1.28 -2.48
CA HIS A 97 9.57 -1.12 -1.50
C HIS A 97 10.90 -1.45 -2.15
N ARG A 98 11.89 -0.58 -1.94
CA ARG A 98 13.23 -0.65 -2.55
C ARG A 98 13.23 -0.67 -4.09
N LEU A 99 14.43 -0.52 -4.66
CA LEU A 99 14.70 -0.72 -6.08
C LEU A 99 15.88 -1.67 -6.21
N PRO A 100 15.94 -2.47 -7.28
CA PRO A 100 17.13 -3.25 -7.56
C PRO A 100 18.23 -2.32 -8.10
N THR A 101 19.47 -2.57 -7.70
CA THR A 101 20.63 -1.76 -8.09
C THR A 101 21.34 -2.40 -9.28
N PRO A 102 21.21 -1.85 -10.50
CA PRO A 102 21.94 -2.38 -11.66
C PRO A 102 23.45 -2.11 -11.51
N ARG A 103 24.27 -3.07 -11.96
CA ARG A 103 25.73 -2.95 -11.99
C ARG A 103 26.22 -2.87 -13.43
N PRO A 104 27.13 -1.93 -13.77
CA PRO A 104 27.70 -1.86 -15.11
C PRO A 104 28.39 -3.17 -15.51
N GLY A 105 28.19 -3.62 -16.74
CA GLY A 105 28.81 -4.85 -17.27
C GLY A 105 28.18 -6.16 -16.83
N GLU A 106 27.15 -6.13 -15.97
CA GLU A 106 26.44 -7.33 -15.48
C GLU A 106 24.98 -7.36 -15.96
N VAL A 107 24.44 -8.58 -16.10
CA VAL A 107 23.00 -8.78 -16.35
C VAL A 107 22.28 -8.99 -15.03
N LEU A 108 21.41 -8.05 -14.67
CA LEU A 108 20.57 -8.13 -13.48
C LEU A 108 19.27 -8.90 -13.78
N GLY A 109 19.12 -10.08 -13.18
CA GLY A 109 17.87 -10.84 -13.21
C GLY A 109 16.86 -10.36 -12.16
N LEU A 110 15.63 -10.05 -12.58
CA LEU A 110 14.53 -9.66 -11.67
C LEU A 110 13.39 -10.68 -11.74
N VAL A 111 13.35 -11.60 -10.76
CA VAL A 111 12.37 -12.70 -10.70
C VAL A 111 11.39 -12.49 -9.55
N GLY A 112 10.13 -12.86 -9.75
CA GLY A 112 9.09 -12.79 -8.74
C GLY A 112 7.71 -13.01 -9.35
N THR A 113 6.68 -13.18 -8.53
CA THR A 113 5.30 -13.37 -8.99
C THR A 113 4.73 -12.12 -9.66
N ASN A 114 3.63 -12.27 -10.40
CA ASN A 114 2.91 -11.14 -10.99
C ASN A 114 2.34 -10.23 -9.89
N GLY A 115 2.34 -8.92 -10.12
CA GLY A 115 1.83 -7.94 -9.15
C GLY A 115 2.80 -7.53 -8.04
N ILE A 116 4.02 -8.07 -7.98
CA ILE A 116 5.01 -7.70 -6.95
C ILE A 116 5.75 -6.37 -7.22
N GLY A 117 5.50 -5.74 -8.37
CA GLY A 117 6.08 -4.43 -8.71
C GLY A 117 7.29 -4.43 -9.65
N LYS A 118 7.64 -5.56 -10.27
CA LYS A 118 8.75 -5.66 -11.23
C LYS A 118 8.68 -4.59 -12.33
N SER A 119 7.53 -4.48 -12.99
CA SER A 119 7.32 -3.48 -14.05
C SER A 119 7.34 -2.04 -13.52
N THR A 120 6.91 -1.81 -12.27
CA THR A 120 6.99 -0.50 -11.62
C THR A 120 8.43 -0.11 -11.33
N ALA A 121 9.25 -1.04 -10.82
CA ALA A 121 10.68 -0.83 -10.58
C ALA A 121 11.42 -0.48 -11.89
N LEU A 122 11.15 -1.23 -12.97
CA LEU A 122 11.75 -0.94 -14.28
C LEU A 122 11.33 0.42 -14.84
N LYS A 123 10.07 0.83 -14.69
CA LYS A 123 9.60 2.18 -15.10
C LYS A 123 10.31 3.29 -14.34
N ILE A 124 10.58 3.08 -13.05
CA ILE A 124 11.32 4.03 -12.22
C ILE A 124 12.78 4.14 -12.67
N LEU A 125 13.47 3.00 -12.82
CA LEU A 125 14.86 2.97 -13.28
C LEU A 125 15.02 3.55 -14.70
N ALA A 126 14.00 3.38 -15.56
CA ALA A 126 13.97 3.98 -16.89
C ALA A 126 13.60 5.48 -16.91
N GLY A 127 13.37 6.11 -15.74
CA GLY A 127 12.96 7.52 -15.65
C GLY A 127 11.53 7.81 -16.12
N LYS A 128 10.74 6.79 -16.48
CA LYS A 128 9.36 6.92 -16.96
C LYS A 128 8.33 7.11 -15.84
N LEU A 129 8.73 6.82 -14.59
CA LEU A 129 7.91 7.00 -13.39
C LEU A 129 8.76 7.61 -12.28
N LYS A 130 8.36 8.77 -11.77
CA LYS A 130 9.03 9.40 -10.63
C LYS A 130 8.63 8.71 -9.31
N PRO A 131 9.57 8.29 -8.46
CA PRO A 131 9.28 7.85 -7.10
C PRO A 131 8.55 8.93 -6.30
N ASN A 132 7.68 8.55 -5.38
CA ASN A 132 7.00 9.51 -4.51
C ASN A 132 7.19 9.23 -3.02
N LEU A 133 8.04 8.25 -2.69
CA LEU A 133 8.37 7.87 -1.31
C LEU A 133 7.13 7.57 -0.45
N GLY A 134 6.04 7.10 -1.08
CA GLY A 134 4.76 6.85 -0.43
C GLY A 134 3.85 8.08 -0.29
N ARG A 135 4.34 9.29 -0.57
CA ARG A 135 3.58 10.55 -0.59
C ARG A 135 2.91 10.78 -1.94
N TYR A 136 1.76 10.13 -2.15
CA TYR A 136 1.03 10.21 -3.42
C TYR A 136 0.18 11.49 -3.59
N LEU A 137 -0.19 12.16 -2.49
CA LEU A 137 -0.94 13.43 -2.55
C LEU A 137 -0.04 14.63 -2.80
N ASP A 138 1.16 14.61 -2.23
CA ASP A 138 2.16 15.67 -2.35
C ASP A 138 3.52 15.04 -2.66
N PRO A 139 3.78 14.68 -3.94
CA PRO A 139 5.00 13.98 -4.32
C PRO A 139 6.23 14.89 -4.19
N PRO A 140 7.33 14.39 -3.60
CA PRO A 140 8.56 15.15 -3.45
C PRO A 140 9.20 15.58 -4.77
N ASP A 141 10.11 16.54 -4.67
CA ASP A 141 11.00 16.93 -5.75
C ASP A 141 12.13 15.90 -5.95
N TRP A 142 12.95 16.08 -7.00
CA TRP A 142 14.07 15.19 -7.25
C TRP A 142 15.18 15.31 -6.21
N THR A 143 15.35 16.49 -5.61
CA THR A 143 16.35 16.75 -4.57
C THR A 143 16.13 15.84 -3.36
N GLU A 144 14.90 15.78 -2.88
CA GLU A 144 14.52 14.95 -1.74
C GLU A 144 14.55 13.46 -2.09
N ILE A 145 14.11 13.08 -3.30
CA ILE A 145 14.20 11.69 -3.76
C ILE A 145 15.66 11.23 -3.80
N LEU A 146 16.57 12.03 -4.36
CA LEU A 146 17.99 11.71 -4.41
C LEU A 146 18.59 11.63 -3.01
N ALA A 147 18.20 12.53 -2.10
CA ALA A 147 18.63 12.46 -0.71
C ALA A 147 18.16 11.18 0.00
N HIS A 148 16.95 10.70 -0.29
CA HIS A 148 16.43 9.45 0.27
C HIS A 148 17.22 8.22 -0.18
N PHE A 149 17.69 8.20 -1.44
CA PHE A 149 18.48 7.09 -1.98
C PHE A 149 19.99 7.27 -1.78
N ARG A 150 20.47 8.43 -1.30
CA ARG A 150 21.88 8.64 -0.93
C ARG A 150 22.18 7.85 0.35
N GLY A 151 23.17 6.96 0.30
CA GLY A 151 23.56 6.12 1.44
C GLY A 151 23.26 4.62 1.24
N PHE A 152 22.76 4.24 0.06
CA PHE A 152 23.21 3.00 -0.58
C PHE A 152 24.64 3.16 -1.09
#